data_AF-A0A1C3VIZ1-F1
#
_entry.id   AF-A0A1C3VIZ1-F1
#
_cell.length_a   1.000
_cell.length_b   1.000
_cell.length_c   1.000
_cell.angle_alpha   90.00
_cell.angle_beta   90.00
_cell.angle_gamma   90.00
#
_symmetry.space_group_name_H-M   'P 1'
#
loop_
_entity.id
_entity.type
_entity.pdbx_description
1 polymer ?
#
loop_
_entity_poly.entity_id
_entity_poly.type
_entity_poly.pdbx_seq_one_letter_code
_entity_poly.pdbx_strand_id
1 'polypeptide(L)'
;MRSVLAVLLIAIFANPAMSAQHLDEFRQAKAKFYFPVSPDIMPTAVAKLRREMLMGLVTNSRWTWFASDSRRSADQEELAKSCRDNPVIFTRLSDYSFSVESNAGGRSVKDVYISDNGTQYNVRKDFETDIKLYSSLGYETQRDFFLANTLHNANQVVTVIQLSQNVLMTINDGTPSLLARCEQ
;
A
#
# COMPACT_ATOMS: atom_id res chain seq x y z
N MET A 1 11.74 47.33 -11.70
CA MET A 1 11.02 46.20 -11.06
C MET A 1 10.04 45.56 -12.04
N ARG A 2 10.53 44.81 -13.05
CA ARG A 2 9.65 44.11 -14.02
C ARG A 2 10.06 42.65 -14.31
N SER A 3 11.06 42.12 -13.62
CA SER A 3 11.67 40.82 -13.97
C SER A 3 11.44 39.71 -12.94
N VAL A 4 10.67 39.95 -11.87
CA VAL A 4 10.43 38.94 -10.81
C VAL A 4 9.13 38.15 -11.02
N LEU A 5 8.22 38.62 -11.89
CA LEU A 5 6.90 38.00 -12.07
C LEU A 5 6.88 36.84 -13.09
N ALA A 6 7.92 36.69 -13.93
CA ALA A 6 7.95 35.66 -14.97
C ALA A 6 8.47 34.29 -14.49
N VAL A 7 9.22 34.24 -13.39
CA VAL A 7 9.78 32.98 -12.86
C VAL A 7 8.76 32.23 -11.98
N LEU A 8 7.78 32.93 -11.40
CA LEU A 8 6.77 32.31 -10.54
C LEU A 8 5.63 31.60 -11.33
N LEU A 9 5.45 31.92 -12.61
CA LEU A 9 4.40 31.32 -13.45
C LEU A 9 4.83 30.04 -14.17
N ILE A 10 6.11 29.69 -14.18
CA ILE A 10 6.61 28.45 -14.81
C ILE A 10 6.59 27.27 -13.82
N ALA A 11 6.52 27.53 -12.51
CA ALA A 11 6.47 26.49 -11.48
C ALA A 11 5.08 25.83 -11.30
N ILE A 12 4.03 26.32 -11.96
CA ILE A 12 2.65 25.81 -11.79
C ILE A 12 2.23 24.84 -12.92
N PHE A 13 3.00 24.75 -14.01
CA PHE A 13 2.67 23.88 -15.15
C PHE A 13 3.47 22.56 -15.23
N ALA A 14 4.26 22.25 -14.21
CA ALA A 14 4.84 20.93 -14.02
C ALA A 14 3.95 20.18 -12.99
N ASN A 15 3.16 19.15 -13.26
CA ASN A 15 3.09 18.22 -14.38
C ASN A 15 1.72 17.51 -14.40
N PRO A 16 0.77 17.88 -15.27
CA PRO A 16 -0.38 17.01 -15.57
C PRO A 16 0.00 15.82 -16.49
N ALA A 17 1.21 15.85 -17.08
CA ALA A 17 1.72 14.78 -17.94
C ALA A 17 2.19 13.54 -17.15
N MET A 18 2.67 13.72 -15.91
CA MET A 18 3.15 12.60 -15.07
C MET A 18 2.00 11.74 -14.55
N SER A 19 0.86 12.36 -14.20
CA SER A 19 -0.32 11.62 -13.71
C SER A 19 -1.02 10.82 -14.82
N ALA A 20 -1.05 11.34 -16.05
CA ALA A 20 -1.52 10.58 -17.22
C ALA A 20 -0.61 9.38 -17.53
N GLN A 21 0.72 9.54 -17.38
CA GLN A 21 1.68 8.46 -17.55
C GLN A 21 1.47 7.34 -16.53
N HIS A 22 1.19 7.66 -15.26
CA HIS A 22 0.89 6.66 -14.23
C HIS A 22 -0.43 5.92 -14.46
N LEU A 23 -1.44 6.57 -15.06
CA LEU A 23 -2.70 5.91 -15.43
C LEU A 23 -2.52 4.94 -16.61
N ASP A 24 -1.69 5.28 -17.59
CA ASP A 24 -1.38 4.38 -18.70
C ASP A 24 -0.42 3.25 -18.28
N GLU A 25 0.54 3.52 -17.40
CA GLU A 25 1.32 2.48 -16.72
C GLU A 25 0.41 1.52 -15.95
N PHE A 26 -0.61 2.03 -15.25
CA PHE A 26 -1.62 1.22 -14.57
C PHE A 26 -2.41 0.32 -15.53
N ARG A 27 -2.87 0.88 -16.66
CA ARG A 27 -3.59 0.12 -17.70
C ARG A 27 -2.69 -0.94 -18.35
N GLN A 28 -1.43 -0.63 -18.61
CA GLN A 28 -0.45 -1.56 -19.19
C GLN A 28 0.00 -2.63 -18.18
N ALA A 29 0.17 -2.29 -16.91
CA ALA A 29 0.48 -3.26 -15.85
C ALA A 29 -0.67 -4.26 -15.69
N LYS A 30 -1.93 -3.81 -15.77
CA LYS A 30 -3.11 -4.68 -15.77
C LYS A 30 -3.13 -5.65 -16.97
N ALA A 31 -2.53 -5.28 -18.10
CA ALA A 31 -2.44 -6.13 -19.28
C ALA A 31 -1.27 -7.14 -19.25
N LYS A 32 -0.29 -6.96 -18.36
CA LYS A 32 0.97 -7.73 -18.31
C LYS A 32 0.93 -8.99 -17.43
N PHE A 33 -0.22 -9.64 -17.31
CA PHE A 33 -0.34 -10.95 -16.67
C PHE A 33 0.25 -12.06 -17.56
N TYR A 34 1.57 -12.12 -17.69
CA TYR A 34 2.27 -13.29 -18.23
C TYR A 34 3.66 -13.40 -17.59
N PHE A 35 3.87 -14.42 -16.77
CA PHE A 35 5.18 -14.76 -16.22
C PHE A 35 5.78 -15.91 -17.03
N PRO A 36 6.96 -15.77 -17.65
CA PRO A 36 7.63 -16.91 -18.27
C PRO A 36 8.11 -17.87 -17.18
N VAL A 37 7.59 -19.09 -17.20
CA VAL A 37 8.08 -20.21 -16.39
C VAL A 37 9.38 -20.70 -17.06
N SER A 38 10.51 -20.11 -16.70
CA SER A 38 11.82 -20.63 -17.11
C SER A 38 12.21 -21.78 -16.14
N PRO A 39 12.51 -22.98 -16.64
CA PRO A 39 12.66 -24.18 -15.80
C PRO A 39 13.95 -24.24 -14.94
N ASP A 40 14.89 -23.30 -15.07
CA ASP A 40 16.21 -23.41 -14.45
C ASP A 40 16.42 -22.59 -13.17
N ILE A 41 15.39 -21.91 -12.64
CA ILE A 41 15.50 -21.17 -11.37
C ILE A 41 14.79 -21.97 -10.27
N MET A 42 15.56 -22.42 -9.26
CA MET A 42 15.00 -23.07 -8.08
C MET A 42 13.88 -22.18 -7.47
N PRO A 43 12.68 -22.73 -7.20
CA PRO A 43 11.54 -21.95 -6.67
C PRO A 43 11.88 -21.10 -5.43
N THR A 44 12.81 -21.58 -4.61
CA THR A 44 13.33 -20.89 -3.42
C THR A 44 14.13 -19.62 -3.75
N ALA A 45 14.93 -19.64 -4.82
CA ALA A 45 15.69 -18.48 -5.28
C ALA A 45 14.76 -17.41 -5.87
N VAL A 46 13.73 -17.81 -6.63
CA VAL A 46 12.70 -16.89 -7.12
C VAL A 46 11.94 -16.25 -5.95
N ALA A 47 11.55 -17.04 -4.94
CA ALA A 47 10.85 -16.54 -3.77
C ALA A 47 11.69 -15.52 -2.99
N LYS A 48 12.98 -15.83 -2.76
CA LYS A 48 13.93 -14.90 -2.14
C LYS A 48 14.08 -13.60 -2.95
N LEU A 49 14.26 -13.71 -4.27
CA LEU A 49 14.41 -12.54 -5.14
C LEU A 49 13.18 -11.64 -5.08
N ARG A 50 11.96 -12.21 -5.19
CA ARG A 50 10.71 -11.45 -5.11
C ARG A 50 10.57 -10.71 -3.78
N ARG A 51 10.94 -11.35 -2.67
CA ARG A 51 10.92 -10.74 -1.35
C ARG A 51 11.90 -9.57 -1.25
N GLU A 52 13.16 -9.76 -1.64
CA GLU A 52 14.15 -8.68 -1.59
C GLU A 52 13.78 -7.53 -2.53
N MET A 53 13.23 -7.81 -3.71
CA MET A 53 12.72 -6.78 -4.62
C MET A 53 11.57 -5.99 -3.98
N LEU A 54 10.60 -6.66 -3.35
CA LEU A 54 9.53 -5.99 -2.64
C LEU A 54 10.07 -5.14 -1.50
N MET A 55 10.92 -5.71 -0.64
CA MET A 55 11.52 -4.98 0.49
C MET A 55 12.31 -3.75 0.02
N GLY A 56 13.12 -3.89 -1.03
CA GLY A 56 13.87 -2.77 -1.61
C GLY A 56 12.97 -1.70 -2.23
N LEU A 57 11.83 -2.10 -2.79
CA LEU A 57 10.84 -1.18 -3.34
C LEU A 57 10.11 -0.39 -2.25
N VAL A 58 9.65 -1.07 -1.20
CA VAL A 58 8.73 -0.47 -0.23
C VAL A 58 9.46 0.28 0.88
N THR A 59 10.67 -0.16 1.27
CA THR A 59 11.45 0.46 2.34
C THR A 59 11.87 1.87 1.93
N ASN A 60 11.84 2.82 2.88
CA ASN A 60 12.17 4.24 2.66
C ASN A 60 11.24 4.97 1.67
N SER A 61 10.06 4.41 1.40
CA SER A 61 9.05 5.02 0.53
C SER A 61 7.74 5.21 1.30
N ARG A 62 7.03 6.29 0.97
CA ARG A 62 5.67 6.53 1.45
C ARG A 62 4.69 5.97 0.44
N TRP A 63 3.62 5.37 0.93
CA TRP A 63 2.56 4.79 0.13
C TRP A 63 1.20 5.34 0.61
N THR A 64 0.16 5.15 -0.18
CA THR A 64 -1.23 5.43 0.23
C THR A 64 -2.13 4.34 -0.30
N TRP A 65 -3.14 3.96 0.47
CA TRP A 65 -4.22 3.14 -0.05
C TRP A 65 -4.98 3.92 -1.13
N PHE A 66 -5.30 3.25 -2.24
CA PHE A 66 -6.34 3.73 -3.14
C PHE A 66 -7.68 3.51 -2.45
N ALA A 67 -8.46 4.57 -2.26
CA ALA A 67 -9.83 4.43 -1.80
C ALA A 67 -10.59 3.52 -2.78
N SER A 68 -11.21 2.46 -2.26
CA SER A 68 -11.98 1.48 -3.05
C SER A 68 -13.20 2.10 -3.74
N ASP A 69 -13.62 3.30 -3.32
CA ASP A 69 -14.71 4.05 -3.92
C ASP A 69 -14.24 4.76 -5.19
N SER A 70 -14.30 4.01 -6.29
CA SER A 70 -13.94 4.33 -7.68
C SER A 70 -14.42 5.68 -8.27
N ARG A 71 -15.18 6.49 -7.54
CA ARG A 71 -15.66 7.82 -7.95
C ARG A 71 -14.90 8.99 -7.32
N ARG A 72 -14.20 8.78 -6.20
CA ARG A 72 -13.41 9.79 -5.48
C ARG A 72 -11.91 9.64 -5.72
N SER A 73 -11.45 8.40 -5.85
CA SER A 73 -10.06 8.00 -6.08
C SER A 73 -9.41 8.45 -7.39
N ALA A 74 -10.09 9.24 -8.22
CA ALA A 74 -9.55 9.80 -9.46
C ALA A 74 -9.08 11.26 -9.30
N ASP A 75 -9.35 11.89 -8.14
CA ASP A 75 -8.92 13.26 -7.88
C ASP A 75 -7.49 13.28 -7.36
N GLN A 76 -6.59 13.84 -8.15
CA GLN A 76 -5.15 13.90 -7.86
C GLN A 76 -4.88 14.63 -6.53
N GLU A 77 -5.76 15.57 -6.16
CA GLU A 77 -5.69 16.27 -4.88
C GLU A 77 -5.98 15.36 -3.68
N GLU A 78 -6.91 14.41 -3.81
CA GLU A 78 -7.29 13.49 -2.73
C GLU A 78 -6.17 12.46 -2.48
N LEU A 79 -5.55 11.94 -3.54
CA LEU A 79 -4.36 11.08 -3.42
C LEU A 79 -3.20 11.83 -2.77
N ALA A 80 -2.92 13.06 -3.22
CA ALA A 80 -1.87 13.89 -2.63
C ALA A 80 -2.14 14.20 -1.15
N LYS A 81 -3.40 14.45 -0.80
CA LYS A 81 -3.83 14.66 0.59
C LYS A 81 -3.65 13.39 1.42
N SER A 82 -4.11 12.24 0.94
CA SER A 82 -3.95 10.96 1.63
C SER A 82 -2.47 10.63 1.85
N CYS A 83 -1.62 10.88 0.84
CA CYS A 83 -0.17 10.73 0.96
C CYS A 83 0.44 11.61 2.05
N ARG A 84 -0.03 12.85 2.22
CA ARG A 84 0.46 13.76 3.28
C ARG A 84 -0.06 13.38 4.66
N ASP A 85 -1.36 13.16 4.77
CA ASP A 85 -2.07 13.10 6.04
C ASP A 85 -2.08 11.66 6.63
N ASN A 86 -2.20 10.66 5.76
CA ASN A 86 -2.34 9.25 6.13
C ASN A 86 -1.40 8.35 5.32
N PRO A 87 -0.08 8.58 5.36
CA PRO A 87 0.86 7.72 4.65
C PRO A 87 0.86 6.31 5.24
N VAL A 88 1.04 5.34 4.35
CA VAL A 88 1.43 3.97 4.67
C VAL A 88 2.95 3.88 4.58
N ILE A 89 3.58 3.45 5.67
CA ILE A 89 5.04 3.37 5.79
C ILE A 89 5.45 1.92 5.98
N PHE A 90 6.38 1.47 5.16
CA PHE A 90 6.96 0.14 5.27
C PHE A 90 8.33 0.22 5.94
N THR A 91 8.58 -0.63 6.92
CA THR A 91 9.87 -0.69 7.63
C THR A 91 10.39 -2.12 7.64
N ARG A 92 11.58 -2.36 7.09
CA ARG A 92 12.26 -3.66 7.18
C ARG A 92 12.56 -3.97 8.65
N LEU A 93 12.17 -5.15 9.11
CA LEU A 93 12.48 -5.64 10.46
C LEU A 93 13.56 -6.71 10.43
N SER A 94 13.54 -7.56 9.40
CA SER A 94 14.54 -8.60 9.15
C SER A 94 14.57 -8.97 7.67
N ASP A 95 15.36 -9.98 7.30
CA ASP A 95 15.39 -10.53 5.93
C ASP A 95 14.11 -11.25 5.53
N TYR A 96 13.21 -11.50 6.48
CA TYR A 96 11.96 -12.23 6.27
C TYR A 96 10.73 -11.44 6.67
N SER A 97 10.89 -10.25 7.25
CA SER A 97 9.74 -9.49 7.76
C SER A 97 9.88 -7.99 7.62
N PHE A 98 8.74 -7.34 7.45
CA PHE A 98 8.60 -5.88 7.48
C PHE A 98 7.33 -5.50 8.24
N SER A 99 7.28 -4.30 8.81
CA SER A 99 6.04 -3.73 9.32
C SER A 99 5.41 -2.79 8.31
N VAL A 100 4.09 -2.71 8.35
CA VAL A 100 3.28 -1.73 7.64
C VAL A 100 2.60 -0.87 8.69
N GLU A 101 2.95 0.41 8.74
CA GLU A 101 2.34 1.39 9.63
C GLU A 101 1.39 2.27 8.84
N SER A 102 0.18 2.48 9.35
CA SER A 102 -0.83 3.35 8.73
C SER A 102 -1.64 4.09 9.78
N ASN A 103 -2.21 5.24 9.43
CA ASN A 103 -3.08 6.00 10.33
C ASN A 103 -4.55 5.64 10.09
N ALA A 104 -5.21 5.10 11.12
CA ALA A 104 -6.64 4.83 11.13
C ALA A 104 -7.28 5.60 12.29
N GLY A 105 -8.20 6.52 11.98
CA GLY A 105 -8.88 7.36 12.98
C GLY A 105 -7.95 8.12 13.93
N GLY A 106 -6.82 8.63 13.41
CA GLY A 106 -5.83 9.39 14.19
C GLY A 106 -4.92 8.53 15.07
N ARG A 107 -4.98 7.20 14.96
CA ARG A 107 -4.08 6.27 15.64
C ARG A 107 -3.20 5.56 14.62
N SER A 108 -1.92 5.42 14.95
CA SER A 108 -0.99 4.60 14.19
C SER A 108 -1.29 3.12 14.47
N VAL A 109 -1.60 2.36 13.42
CA VAL A 109 -1.82 0.91 13.42
C VAL A 109 -0.63 0.27 12.74
N LYS A 110 -0.02 -0.72 13.40
CA LYS A 110 1.21 -1.35 12.93
C LYS A 110 1.06 -2.86 12.74
N ASP A 111 0.97 -3.27 11.49
CA ASP A 111 0.90 -4.68 11.12
C ASP A 111 2.30 -5.24 10.84
N VAL A 112 2.54 -6.51 11.15
CA VAL A 112 3.81 -7.20 10.86
C VAL A 112 3.59 -8.28 9.81
N TYR A 113 4.29 -8.16 8.69
CA TYR A 113 4.26 -9.08 7.56
C TYR A 113 5.47 -10.00 7.63
N ILE A 114 5.23 -11.30 7.69
CA ILE A 114 6.25 -12.35 7.75
C ILE A 114 6.17 -13.18 6.48
N SER A 115 7.23 -13.19 5.69
CA SER A 115 7.28 -13.92 4.42
C SER A 115 7.05 -15.41 4.65
N ASP A 116 6.09 -15.97 3.92
CA ASP A 116 5.79 -17.40 3.90
C ASP A 116 6.38 -18.02 2.63
N ASN A 117 5.81 -17.69 1.47
CA ASN A 117 6.28 -18.18 0.18
C ASN A 117 6.08 -17.15 -0.94
N GLY A 118 7.20 -16.68 -1.52
CA GLY A 118 7.19 -15.77 -2.66
C GLY A 118 6.49 -14.44 -2.36
N THR A 119 5.23 -14.33 -2.79
CA THR A 119 4.38 -13.14 -2.59
C THR A 119 3.43 -13.27 -1.40
N GLN A 120 3.39 -14.41 -0.72
CA GLN A 120 2.50 -14.65 0.43
C GLN A 120 3.20 -14.29 1.75
N TYR A 121 2.42 -13.68 2.65
CA TYR A 121 2.86 -13.21 3.96
C TYR A 121 1.84 -13.59 5.02
N ASN A 122 2.34 -14.13 6.13
CA ASN A 122 1.58 -14.22 7.38
C ASN A 122 1.60 -12.84 8.04
N VAL A 123 0.44 -12.23 8.21
CA VAL A 123 0.28 -10.90 8.77
C VAL A 123 -0.26 -11.00 10.18
N ARG A 124 0.48 -10.40 11.12
CA ARG A 124 0.03 -10.18 12.50
C ARG A 124 -0.50 -8.76 12.59
N LYS A 125 -1.80 -8.63 12.81
CA LYS A 125 -2.49 -7.33 12.93
C LYS A 125 -2.29 -6.73 14.32
N ASP A 126 -2.26 -5.41 14.40
CA ASP A 126 -2.35 -4.69 15.68
C ASP A 126 -3.82 -4.62 16.17
N PHE A 127 -4.35 -5.79 16.49
CA PHE A 127 -5.74 -5.98 16.86
C PHE A 127 -6.12 -5.19 18.13
N GLU A 128 -5.17 -4.93 19.03
CA GLU A 128 -5.42 -4.13 20.24
C GLU A 128 -5.71 -2.67 19.90
N THR A 129 -4.95 -2.09 18.96
CA THR A 129 -5.20 -0.74 18.47
C THR A 129 -6.51 -0.67 17.70
N ASP A 130 -6.81 -1.67 16.86
CA ASP A 130 -8.08 -1.76 16.13
C ASP A 130 -9.28 -1.81 17.09
N ILE A 131 -9.24 -2.64 18.15
CA ILE A 131 -10.30 -2.71 19.17
C ILE A 131 -10.53 -1.35 19.85
N LYS A 132 -9.44 -0.64 20.19
CA LYS A 132 -9.51 0.70 20.79
C LYS A 132 -10.13 1.71 19.80
N LEU A 133 -9.82 1.59 18.51
CA LEU A 133 -10.39 2.43 17.46
C LEU A 133 -11.91 2.22 17.37
N TYR A 134 -12.39 0.97 17.29
CA TYR A 134 -13.83 0.68 17.24
C TYR A 134 -14.59 1.25 18.44
N SER A 135 -14.00 1.13 19.64
CA SER A 135 -14.59 1.68 20.86
C SER A 135 -14.72 3.21 20.79
N SER A 136 -13.78 3.89 20.11
CA SER A 136 -13.83 5.35 19.94
C SER A 136 -14.79 5.84 18.85
N LEU A 137 -15.19 4.97 17.91
CA LEU A 137 -16.10 5.31 16.80
C LEU A 137 -17.58 5.13 17.13
N GLY A 138 -17.92 4.73 18.37
CA GLY A 138 -19.31 4.67 18.85
C GLY A 138 -20.11 3.45 18.37
N TYR A 139 -19.45 2.39 17.89
CA TYR A 139 -20.09 1.15 17.45
C TYR A 139 -20.54 0.23 18.60
N GLU A 140 -21.01 0.79 19.72
CA GLU A 140 -21.27 0.03 20.95
C GLU A 140 -22.31 -1.09 20.77
N THR A 141 -23.31 -0.89 19.91
CA THR A 141 -24.37 -1.87 19.64
C THR A 141 -23.90 -3.08 18.83
N GLN A 142 -22.73 -3.01 18.19
CA GLN A 142 -22.14 -4.08 17.39
C GLN A 142 -20.77 -4.51 17.93
N ARG A 143 -20.44 -4.11 19.17
CA ARG A 143 -19.12 -4.28 19.77
C ARG A 143 -18.64 -5.72 19.74
N ASP A 144 -19.49 -6.68 20.12
CA ASP A 144 -19.11 -8.09 20.18
C ASP A 144 -18.83 -8.67 18.80
N PHE A 145 -19.59 -8.25 17.78
CA PHE A 145 -19.35 -8.63 16.39
C PHE A 145 -18.00 -8.08 15.90
N PHE A 146 -17.73 -6.79 16.10
CA PHE A 146 -16.47 -6.17 15.71
C PHE A 146 -15.28 -6.80 16.45
N LEU A 147 -15.40 -7.00 17.76
CA LEU A 147 -14.36 -7.65 18.55
C LEU A 147 -14.06 -9.05 18.05
N ALA A 148 -15.10 -9.87 17.85
CA ALA A 148 -14.95 -11.22 17.34
C ALA A 148 -14.30 -11.23 15.94
N ASN A 149 -14.72 -10.33 15.06
CA ASN A 149 -14.16 -10.20 13.72
C ASN A 149 -12.70 -9.72 13.74
N THR A 150 -12.35 -8.75 14.59
CA THR A 150 -10.97 -8.27 14.74
C THR A 150 -10.05 -9.36 15.28
N LEU A 151 -10.51 -10.13 16.28
CA LEU A 151 -9.73 -11.25 16.83
C LEU A 151 -9.61 -12.41 15.83
N HIS A 152 -10.67 -12.70 15.08
CA HIS A 152 -10.65 -13.71 14.02
C HIS A 152 -9.60 -13.37 12.95
N ASN A 153 -9.49 -12.10 12.59
CA ASN A 153 -8.55 -11.61 11.58
C ASN A 153 -7.20 -11.14 12.15
N ALA A 154 -6.92 -11.39 13.43
CA ALA A 154 -5.68 -10.95 14.07
C ALA A 154 -4.43 -11.59 13.44
N ASN A 155 -4.58 -12.78 12.87
CA ASN A 155 -3.58 -13.46 12.07
C ASN A 155 -4.21 -13.87 10.74
N GLN A 156 -3.64 -13.43 9.63
CA GLN A 156 -4.18 -13.70 8.29
C GLN A 156 -3.08 -13.90 7.26
N VAL A 157 -3.41 -14.54 6.15
CA VAL A 157 -2.49 -14.67 5.00
C VAL A 157 -2.84 -13.60 3.98
N VAL A 158 -1.85 -12.78 3.63
CA VAL A 158 -1.98 -11.73 2.62
C VAL A 158 -1.02 -12.01 1.47
N THR A 159 -1.51 -11.87 0.24
CA THR A 159 -0.63 -11.87 -0.94
C THR A 159 -0.28 -10.44 -1.31
N VAL A 160 1.01 -10.12 -1.42
CA VAL A 160 1.51 -8.81 -1.85
C VAL A 160 2.17 -8.95 -3.22
N ILE A 161 1.60 -8.28 -4.21
CA ILE A 161 2.02 -8.32 -5.60
C ILE A 161 2.49 -6.93 -6.02
N GLN A 162 3.71 -6.84 -6.53
CA GLN A 162 4.18 -5.65 -7.20
C GLN A 162 3.58 -5.59 -8.61
N LEU A 163 2.75 -4.57 -8.89
CA LEU A 163 2.19 -4.36 -10.23
C LEU A 163 3.09 -3.45 -11.08
N SER A 164 3.70 -2.43 -10.46
CA SER A 164 4.69 -1.54 -11.08
C SER A 164 5.68 -1.03 -10.03
N GLN A 165 6.54 -0.08 -10.37
CA GLN A 165 7.40 0.60 -9.38
C GLN A 165 6.62 1.54 -8.44
N ASN A 166 5.39 1.89 -8.80
CA ASN A 166 4.57 2.84 -8.04
C ASN A 166 3.23 2.27 -7.58
N VAL A 167 2.96 0.99 -7.88
CA VAL A 167 1.69 0.34 -7.54
C VAL A 167 1.93 -1.04 -6.96
N LEU A 168 1.37 -1.27 -5.77
CA LEU A 168 1.26 -2.57 -5.14
C LEU A 168 -0.20 -3.00 -5.10
N MET A 169 -0.42 -4.31 -5.16
CA MET A 169 -1.69 -4.92 -4.83
C MET A 169 -1.50 -5.84 -3.64
N THR A 170 -2.34 -5.68 -2.64
CA THR A 170 -2.50 -6.62 -1.55
C THR A 170 -3.80 -7.38 -1.77
N ILE A 171 -3.82 -8.68 -1.53
CA ILE A 171 -5.02 -9.50 -1.56
C ILE A 171 -5.18 -10.07 -0.16
N ASN A 172 -6.22 -9.63 0.54
CA ASN A 172 -6.58 -10.13 1.86
C ASN A 172 -7.92 -10.87 1.77
N ASP A 173 -7.92 -12.16 2.10
CA ASP A 173 -9.10 -13.03 2.00
C ASP A 173 -9.88 -12.86 0.66
N GLY A 174 -9.14 -12.94 -0.45
CA GLY A 174 -9.70 -12.76 -1.79
C GLY A 174 -10.08 -11.32 -2.19
N THR A 175 -10.00 -10.36 -1.26
CA THR A 175 -10.33 -8.95 -1.52
C THR A 175 -9.07 -8.18 -1.91
N PRO A 176 -8.97 -7.68 -3.17
CA PRO A 176 -7.83 -6.90 -3.61
C PRO A 176 -7.92 -5.45 -3.10
N SER A 177 -6.79 -4.92 -2.63
CA SER A 177 -6.61 -3.52 -2.24
C SER A 177 -5.31 -3.00 -2.85
N LEU A 178 -5.35 -1.81 -3.43
CA LEU A 178 -4.22 -1.21 -4.13
C LEU A 178 -3.54 -0.17 -3.25
N LEU A 179 -2.21 -0.10 -3.34
CA LEU A 179 -1.43 1.00 -2.81
C LEU A 179 -0.72 1.73 -3.94
N ALA A 180 -0.78 3.05 -3.89
CA ALA A 180 0.03 3.94 -4.71
C ALA A 180 1.26 4.38 -3.93
N ARG A 181 2.41 4.47 -4.58
CA ARG A 181 3.57 5.14 -4.03
C ARG A 181 3.30 6.66 -4.03
N CYS A 182 3.59 7.31 -2.93
CA CYS A 182 3.57 8.76 -2.87
C CYS A 182 4.81 9.30 -3.58
N GLU A 183 4.62 10.19 -4.55
CA GLU A 183 5.71 10.95 -5.16
C GLU A 183 6.40 11.82 -4.09
N GLN A 184 7.71 12.00 -4.22
CA GLN A 184 8.50 12.90 -3.37
C GLN A 184 8.46 14.33 -3.92
#